data_AF-A0A7Y6XD60-F1
#
_entry.id   AF-A0A7Y6XD60-F1
#
_cell.length_a   1.000
_cell.length_b   1.000
_cell.length_c   1.000
_cell.angle_alpha   90.00
_cell.angle_beta   90.00
_cell.angle_gamma   90.00
#
_symmetry.space_group_name_H-M   'P 1'
#
loop_
_entity.id
_entity.type
_entity.pdbx_description
1 polymer ?
#
loop_
_entity_poly.entity_id
_entity_poly.type
_entity_poly.pdbx_seq_one_letter_code
_entity_poly.pdbx_strand_id
1 'polypeptide(L)'
;MKKLLASAAGVVAFTVACTIDVADFTGKTCETASDCPDTHTCVAVRQGQGRTCEVLGLPGIPDAGDVDAGPVPTYCDDVQPILAASCVSKCHGADTSDSAQTSFRLDYYAPADGGADGGGLPGAFAKASRIRVRTSVLQDMPPEVSVVPQPTAAQRAIIARWVEGGAPFCGDAGSDASDGGTADGGRGDGGADAGP
;
A
#
# COMPACT_ATOMS: atom_id res chain seq x y z
N MET A 1 77.01 33.38 -5.52
CA MET A 1 77.13 31.90 -5.37
C MET A 1 76.39 31.55 -4.07
N LYS A 2 75.27 30.82 -3.96
CA LYS A 2 74.44 29.95 -4.78
C LYS A 2 72.95 30.31 -4.51
N LYS A 3 72.07 30.05 -5.48
CA LYS A 3 70.60 30.09 -5.37
C LYS A 3 70.10 28.97 -4.45
N LEU A 4 68.89 29.11 -3.88
CA LEU A 4 67.77 28.16 -4.01
C LEU A 4 66.53 28.69 -3.26
N LEU A 5 65.43 28.82 -4.01
CA LEU A 5 64.06 29.04 -3.54
C LEU A 5 63.50 27.75 -2.93
N ALA A 6 62.61 27.85 -1.94
CA ALA A 6 61.61 26.82 -1.69
C ALA A 6 60.39 27.38 -0.94
N SER A 7 59.27 27.43 -1.67
CA SER A 7 57.90 27.58 -1.21
C SER A 7 57.43 26.32 -0.47
N ALA A 8 56.48 26.46 0.47
CA ALA A 8 55.32 25.56 0.70
C ALA A 8 54.59 26.04 1.97
N ALA A 9 53.46 26.72 1.83
CA ALA A 9 52.13 26.11 1.78
C ALA A 9 51.53 25.95 3.20
N GLY A 10 50.82 27.00 3.63
CA GLY A 10 49.93 26.94 4.77
C GLY A 10 48.77 26.00 4.46
N VAL A 11 48.61 24.98 5.28
CA VAL A 11 47.42 24.12 5.25
C VAL A 11 46.34 24.84 6.05
N VAL A 12 45.53 25.65 5.37
CA VAL A 12 44.22 26.03 5.90
C VAL A 12 43.33 24.82 5.66
N ALA A 13 43.06 24.06 6.72
CA ALA A 13 42.06 23.02 6.71
C ALA A 13 40.68 23.69 6.59
N PHE A 14 40.22 23.91 5.35
CA PHE A 14 38.81 24.14 5.07
C PHE A 14 38.10 22.80 5.31
N THR A 15 37.55 22.62 6.50
CA THR A 15 36.47 21.66 6.70
C THR A 15 35.29 22.18 5.89
N VAL A 16 35.12 21.66 4.68
CA VAL A 16 33.88 21.79 3.93
C VAL A 16 32.83 20.99 4.70
N ALA A 17 32.24 21.62 5.70
CA ALA A 17 30.96 21.18 6.22
C ALA A 17 29.96 21.40 5.09
N CYS A 18 29.27 20.34 4.67
CA CYS A 18 28.13 20.45 3.78
C CYS A 18 27.03 21.24 4.49
N THR A 19 27.06 22.57 4.43
CA THR A 19 25.90 23.40 4.73
C THR A 19 24.93 23.20 3.57
N ILE A 20 24.01 22.23 3.73
CA ILE A 20 22.78 22.25 2.96
C ILE A 20 22.02 23.48 3.47
N ASP A 21 22.33 24.64 2.89
CA ASP A 21 21.51 25.85 3.01
C ASP A 21 20.34 25.69 2.04
N VAL A 22 19.49 24.68 2.29
CA VAL A 22 18.10 24.82 1.93
C VAL A 22 17.58 25.72 3.02
N ALA A 23 17.37 27.00 2.72
CA ALA A 23 16.68 27.89 3.63
C ALA A 23 15.37 27.18 3.99
N ASP A 24 15.30 26.60 5.20
CA ASP A 24 14.13 25.84 5.61
C ASP A 24 13.03 26.86 5.86
N PHE A 25 12.04 26.89 4.98
CA PHE A 25 10.88 27.78 5.10
C PHE A 25 9.74 27.08 5.86
N THR A 26 9.89 25.79 6.16
CA THR A 26 8.95 25.03 6.98
C THR A 26 8.77 25.69 8.34
N GLY A 27 7.52 25.95 8.73
CA GLY A 27 7.18 26.55 10.03
C GLY A 27 7.39 28.06 10.13
N LYS A 28 7.83 28.75 9.07
CA LYS A 28 7.88 30.23 9.06
C LYS A 28 6.49 30.83 8.92
N THR A 29 6.20 31.88 9.67
CA THR A 29 4.90 32.56 9.62
C THR A 29 4.64 33.19 8.26
N CYS A 30 3.42 33.06 7.77
CA CYS A 30 2.96 33.64 6.50
C CYS A 30 1.54 34.18 6.68
N GLU A 31 1.12 35.10 5.82
CA GLU A 31 -0.28 35.57 5.77
C GLU A 31 -0.96 35.07 4.50
N THR A 32 -0.21 35.04 3.40
CA THR A 32 -0.64 34.70 2.04
C THR A 32 0.28 33.65 1.42
N ALA A 33 -0.19 33.01 0.33
CA ALA A 33 0.59 31.98 -0.37
C ALA A 33 1.89 32.53 -0.98
N SER A 34 1.93 33.81 -1.38
CA SER A 34 3.11 34.47 -1.94
C SER A 34 4.23 34.75 -0.93
N ASP A 35 3.95 34.60 0.37
CA ASP A 35 4.96 34.77 1.42
C ASP A 35 5.85 33.52 1.57
N CYS A 36 5.46 32.43 0.91
CA CYS A 36 6.17 31.16 0.89
C CYS A 36 6.86 30.96 -0.46
N PRO A 37 8.02 30.28 -0.50
CA PRO A 37 8.61 29.83 -1.75
C PRO A 37 7.68 28.84 -2.46
N ASP A 38 7.85 28.67 -3.77
CA ASP A 38 6.99 27.81 -4.63
C ASP A 38 6.87 26.35 -4.16
N THR A 39 7.78 25.89 -3.30
CA THR A 39 7.76 24.54 -2.69
C THR A 39 6.91 24.43 -1.42
N HIS A 40 6.32 25.52 -0.94
CA HIS A 40 5.59 25.59 0.32
C HIS A 40 4.25 26.30 0.14
N THR A 41 3.25 25.89 0.94
CA THR A 41 1.93 26.51 0.97
C THR A 41 1.69 27.14 2.33
N CYS A 42 1.15 28.36 2.37
CA CYS A 42 0.79 29.03 3.61
C CYS A 42 -0.46 28.42 4.24
N VAL A 43 -0.32 27.67 5.33
CA VAL A 43 -1.44 26.92 5.95
C VAL A 43 -1.54 27.10 7.45
N ALA A 44 -2.77 26.98 7.98
CA ALA A 44 -3.03 27.03 9.41
C ALA A 44 -2.85 25.62 10.01
N VAL A 45 -1.63 25.30 10.43
CA VAL A 45 -1.26 23.97 10.99
C VAL A 45 -1.96 23.69 12.33
N ARG A 46 -2.35 24.75 13.05
CA ARG A 46 -3.00 24.69 14.36
C ARG A 46 -4.03 25.81 14.49
N GLN A 47 -5.25 25.47 14.94
CA GLN A 47 -6.34 26.42 15.19
C GLN A 47 -5.87 27.48 16.20
N GLY A 48 -5.81 28.76 15.77
CA GLY A 48 -5.48 29.89 16.64
C GLY A 48 -4.00 30.26 16.78
N GLN A 49 -3.08 29.63 16.04
CA GLN A 49 -1.62 29.90 16.15
C GLN A 49 -1.02 30.61 14.92
N GLY A 50 -1.84 31.22 14.07
CA GLY A 50 -1.40 31.82 12.81
C GLY A 50 -1.17 30.78 11.71
N ARG A 51 -0.68 31.24 10.55
CA ARG A 51 -0.37 30.37 9.40
C ARG A 51 1.13 30.25 9.25
N THR A 52 1.60 29.09 8.79
CA THR A 52 3.01 28.83 8.50
C THR A 52 3.17 28.26 7.10
N CYS A 53 4.34 28.53 6.49
CA CYS A 53 4.75 27.90 5.25
C CYS A 53 5.05 26.43 5.54
N GLU A 54 4.28 25.52 4.98
CA GLU A 54 4.51 24.09 5.09
C GLU A 54 4.73 23.48 3.72
N VAL A 55 5.55 22.45 3.66
CA VAL A 55 5.62 21.56 2.50
C VAL A 55 4.36 20.69 2.52
N LEU A 56 3.25 21.25 2.04
CA LEU A 56 2.09 20.45 1.70
C LEU A 56 2.32 19.88 0.31
N GLY A 57 2.09 18.57 0.15
CA GLY A 57 2.02 17.92 -1.14
C GLY A 57 1.21 18.77 -2.10
N LEU A 58 1.80 19.06 -3.26
CA LEU A 58 1.13 19.80 -4.32
C LEU A 58 -0.25 19.15 -4.56
N PRO A 59 -1.35 19.90 -4.60
CA PRO A 59 -2.64 19.33 -4.93
C PRO A 59 -2.55 18.65 -6.31
N GLY A 60 -2.68 17.32 -6.32
CA GLY A 60 -2.50 16.49 -7.52
C GLY A 60 -1.19 15.69 -7.60
N ILE A 61 -0.29 15.82 -6.61
CA ILE A 61 0.88 14.95 -6.47
C ILE A 61 0.69 14.11 -5.20
N PRO A 62 0.60 12.77 -5.30
CA PRO A 62 0.46 11.92 -4.12
C PRO A 62 1.67 12.08 -3.21
N ASP A 63 1.42 12.37 -1.93
CA ASP A 63 2.47 12.43 -0.90
C ASP A 63 3.22 11.09 -0.82
N ALA A 64 4.54 11.16 -0.86
CA ALA A 64 5.46 10.04 -0.68
C ALA A 64 5.17 8.78 -1.53
N GLY A 65 4.65 8.96 -2.75
CA GLY A 65 4.57 7.90 -3.75
C GLY A 65 3.61 6.76 -3.40
N ASP A 66 2.87 6.30 -4.41
CA ASP A 66 2.66 4.86 -4.51
C ASP A 66 4.06 4.23 -4.50
N VAL A 67 4.54 3.80 -3.33
CA VAL A 67 5.51 2.72 -3.30
C VAL A 67 4.76 1.59 -3.95
N ASP A 68 5.04 1.37 -5.24
CA ASP A 68 4.53 0.22 -5.97
C ASP A 68 4.82 -0.99 -5.09
N ALA A 69 3.79 -1.49 -4.39
CA ALA A 69 3.92 -2.43 -3.27
C ALA A 69 4.27 -3.85 -3.77
N GLY A 70 4.76 -3.92 -5.00
CA GLY A 70 4.86 -5.08 -5.84
C GLY A 70 3.52 -5.45 -6.46
N PRO A 71 3.53 -6.48 -7.31
CA PRO A 71 2.30 -7.06 -7.85
C PRO A 71 1.35 -7.47 -6.73
N VAL A 72 0.04 -7.43 -7.05
CA VAL A 72 -1.01 -7.94 -6.15
C VAL A 72 -0.69 -9.41 -5.84
N PRO A 73 -0.55 -9.80 -4.56
CA PRO A 73 -0.30 -11.19 -4.20
C PRO A 73 -1.46 -12.09 -4.66
N THR A 74 -1.18 -13.36 -4.97
CA THR A 74 -2.22 -14.33 -5.36
C THR A 74 -2.49 -15.34 -4.26
N TYR A 75 -3.65 -15.99 -4.32
CA TYR A 75 -3.97 -17.04 -3.37
C TYR A 75 -2.92 -18.16 -3.35
N CYS A 76 -2.54 -18.66 -4.53
CA CYS A 76 -1.79 -19.91 -4.66
C CYS A 76 -0.33 -19.77 -4.23
N ASP A 77 0.31 -18.68 -4.65
CA ASP A 77 1.75 -18.51 -4.44
C ASP A 77 2.06 -17.82 -3.11
N ASP A 78 1.24 -16.84 -2.71
CA ASP A 78 1.57 -15.94 -1.60
C ASP A 78 0.76 -16.22 -0.33
N VAL A 79 -0.55 -16.46 -0.47
CA VAL A 79 -1.48 -16.47 0.68
C VAL A 79 -1.72 -17.87 1.23
N GLN A 80 -1.91 -18.87 0.37
CA GLN A 80 -2.18 -20.25 0.76
C GLN A 80 -1.10 -20.80 1.72
N PRO A 81 0.21 -20.58 1.50
CA PRO A 81 1.24 -21.04 2.44
C PRO A 81 1.10 -20.41 3.85
N ILE A 82 0.68 -19.15 3.92
CA ILE A 82 0.48 -18.43 5.19
C ILE A 82 -0.73 -18.99 5.92
N LEU A 83 -1.84 -19.19 5.21
CA LEU A 83 -3.07 -19.77 5.77
C LEU A 83 -2.85 -21.23 6.20
N ALA A 84 -2.09 -22.00 5.42
CA ALA A 84 -1.72 -23.38 5.73
C ALA A 84 -1.05 -23.47 7.12
N ALA A 85 -0.06 -22.61 7.36
CA ALA A 85 0.69 -22.59 8.61
C ALA A 85 -0.14 -22.07 9.80
N SER A 86 -0.89 -20.98 9.60
CA SER A 86 -1.40 -20.16 10.70
C SER A 86 -2.90 -20.35 10.99
N CYS A 87 -3.66 -20.90 10.05
CA CYS A 87 -5.13 -21.00 10.16
C CYS A 87 -5.63 -22.44 9.96
N VAL A 88 -5.07 -23.14 8.96
CA VAL A 88 -5.55 -24.44 8.49
C VAL A 88 -5.01 -25.58 9.32
N SER A 89 -3.73 -25.54 9.71
CA SER A 89 -2.97 -26.67 10.28
C SER A 89 -3.64 -27.36 11.48
N LYS A 90 -4.59 -26.70 12.14
CA LYS A 90 -5.36 -27.23 13.28
C LYS A 90 -6.86 -26.93 13.21
N CYS A 91 -7.26 -25.75 12.71
CA CYS A 91 -8.59 -25.23 12.99
C CYS A 91 -9.52 -25.14 11.78
N HIS A 92 -9.01 -24.75 10.61
CA HIS A 92 -9.85 -24.40 9.45
C HIS A 92 -9.50 -25.18 8.18
N GLY A 93 -8.99 -26.41 8.33
CA GLY A 93 -8.72 -27.34 7.24
C GLY A 93 -9.80 -28.40 7.08
N ALA A 94 -9.47 -29.51 6.42
CA ALA A 94 -10.35 -30.69 6.33
C ALA A 94 -10.69 -31.26 7.71
N ASP A 95 -9.71 -31.26 8.62
CA ASP A 95 -9.90 -31.56 10.03
C ASP A 95 -10.11 -30.25 10.79
N THR A 96 -11.21 -30.18 11.54
CA THR A 96 -11.64 -29.02 12.31
C THR A 96 -11.85 -29.36 13.78
N SER A 97 -11.37 -30.53 14.23
CA SER A 97 -11.59 -31.04 15.59
C SER A 97 -11.11 -30.08 16.68
N ASP A 98 -10.05 -29.31 16.43
CA ASP A 98 -9.51 -28.34 17.41
C ASP A 98 -10.33 -27.03 17.51
N SER A 99 -11.18 -26.71 16.51
CA SER A 99 -11.99 -25.49 16.51
C SER A 99 -13.50 -25.73 16.58
N ALA A 100 -13.93 -26.94 16.20
CA ALA A 100 -15.31 -27.33 15.91
C ALA A 100 -16.00 -26.45 14.83
N GLN A 101 -15.25 -25.67 14.05
CA GLN A 101 -15.80 -24.79 13.01
C GLN A 101 -15.88 -25.50 11.67
N THR A 102 -17.05 -26.07 11.37
CA THR A 102 -17.29 -26.87 10.15
C THR A 102 -17.97 -26.12 9.01
N SER A 103 -18.29 -24.83 9.20
CA SER A 103 -19.10 -24.05 8.26
C SER A 103 -18.33 -23.48 7.06
N PHE A 104 -17.00 -23.60 7.05
CA PHE A 104 -16.13 -23.17 5.97
C PHE A 104 -14.76 -23.84 6.12
N ARG A 105 -13.95 -23.76 5.07
CA ARG A 105 -12.57 -24.23 5.07
C ARG A 105 -11.67 -23.23 4.35
N LEU A 106 -10.41 -23.16 4.76
CA LEU A 106 -9.44 -22.18 4.24
C LEU A 106 -8.30 -22.82 3.46
N ASP A 107 -8.27 -24.15 3.38
CA ASP A 107 -7.26 -24.91 2.63
C ASP A 107 -7.53 -25.00 1.12
N TYR A 108 -8.62 -24.38 0.65
CA TYR A 108 -8.93 -24.17 -0.77
C TYR A 108 -9.55 -22.80 -1.00
N TYR A 109 -9.61 -22.38 -2.27
CA TYR A 109 -9.97 -21.01 -2.65
C TYR A 109 -11.47 -20.71 -2.68
N ALA A 110 -12.34 -21.68 -2.97
CA ALA A 110 -13.75 -21.55 -3.40
C ALA A 110 -14.62 -20.32 -2.98
N PRO A 111 -15.61 -19.96 -3.84
CA PRO A 111 -16.63 -18.94 -3.56
C PRO A 111 -17.63 -19.33 -2.47
N ALA A 112 -18.61 -18.46 -2.22
CA ALA A 112 -19.53 -18.56 -1.08
C ALA A 112 -20.46 -19.78 -1.11
N ASP A 113 -20.77 -20.31 -2.29
CA ASP A 113 -21.49 -21.58 -2.47
C ASP A 113 -20.56 -22.81 -2.37
N GLY A 114 -19.26 -22.58 -2.15
CA GLY A 114 -18.23 -23.57 -1.96
C GLY A 114 -17.73 -24.26 -3.22
N GLY A 115 -18.37 -24.05 -4.38
CA GLY A 115 -18.02 -24.70 -5.64
C GLY A 115 -17.96 -26.24 -5.56
N ALA A 116 -17.63 -26.86 -6.69
CA ALA A 116 -17.45 -28.31 -6.75
C ALA A 116 -16.21 -28.77 -5.97
N ASP A 117 -15.12 -28.00 -6.06
CA ASP A 117 -13.82 -28.35 -5.48
C ASP A 117 -13.77 -28.18 -3.95
N GLY A 118 -14.65 -27.34 -3.38
CA GLY A 118 -14.75 -27.09 -1.94
C GLY A 118 -15.77 -27.96 -1.21
N GLY A 119 -16.33 -28.98 -1.88
CA GLY A 119 -17.34 -29.86 -1.28
C GLY A 119 -18.62 -29.12 -0.83
N GLY A 120 -18.94 -27.99 -1.47
CA GLY A 120 -20.09 -27.15 -1.13
C GLY A 120 -19.92 -26.25 0.11
N LEU A 121 -18.70 -26.12 0.64
CA LEU A 121 -18.41 -25.22 1.76
C LEU A 121 -17.62 -23.98 1.30
N PRO A 122 -17.92 -22.77 1.81
CA PRO A 122 -17.17 -21.56 1.49
C PRO A 122 -15.66 -21.71 1.71
N GLY A 123 -14.88 -21.22 0.74
CA GLY A 123 -13.41 -21.26 0.75
C GLY A 123 -12.74 -19.96 1.22
N ALA A 124 -11.42 -19.88 1.02
CA ALA A 124 -10.62 -18.72 1.39
C ALA A 124 -11.06 -17.43 0.68
N PHE A 125 -11.47 -17.47 -0.60
CA PHE A 125 -12.00 -16.32 -1.34
C PHE A 125 -13.26 -15.78 -0.67
N ALA A 126 -14.22 -16.66 -0.39
CA ALA A 126 -15.45 -16.28 0.30
C ALA A 126 -15.22 -15.70 1.70
N LYS A 127 -14.08 -16.02 2.33
CA LYS A 127 -13.69 -15.53 3.66
C LYS A 127 -12.61 -14.45 3.64
N ALA A 128 -12.20 -13.95 2.48
CA ALA A 128 -11.10 -13.00 2.32
C ALA A 128 -11.20 -11.79 3.29
N SER A 129 -12.36 -11.13 3.35
CA SER A 129 -12.60 -10.01 4.26
C SER A 129 -12.47 -10.40 5.74
N ARG A 130 -12.97 -11.59 6.11
CA ARG A 130 -12.88 -12.10 7.48
C ARG A 130 -11.45 -12.47 7.85
N ILE A 131 -10.70 -13.05 6.91
CA ILE A 131 -9.28 -13.34 7.06
C ILE A 131 -8.54 -12.02 7.35
N ARG A 132 -8.73 -10.97 6.55
CA ARG A 132 -8.11 -9.65 6.78
C ARG A 132 -8.42 -9.09 8.17
N VAL A 133 -9.66 -9.21 8.63
CA VAL A 133 -10.03 -8.76 9.98
C VAL A 133 -9.25 -9.52 11.04
N ARG A 134 -9.18 -10.85 10.94
CA ARG A 134 -8.44 -11.69 11.91
C ARG A 134 -6.95 -11.46 11.87
N THR A 135 -6.37 -11.28 10.69
CA THR A 135 -4.92 -11.11 10.56
C THR A 135 -4.47 -9.70 10.88
N SER A 136 -5.22 -8.67 10.47
CA SER A 136 -4.71 -7.29 10.46
C SER A 136 -5.39 -6.35 11.45
N VAL A 137 -6.66 -6.61 11.81
CA VAL A 137 -7.43 -5.73 12.70
C VAL A 137 -7.44 -6.26 14.13
N LEU A 138 -7.92 -7.49 14.31
CA LEU A 138 -8.09 -8.11 15.62
C LEU A 138 -6.87 -8.91 16.06
N GLN A 139 -6.10 -9.44 15.10
CA GLN A 139 -4.88 -10.21 15.35
C GLN A 139 -5.13 -11.41 16.28
N ASP A 140 -6.28 -12.06 16.11
CA ASP A 140 -6.80 -13.13 16.94
C ASP A 140 -7.31 -14.32 16.12
N MET A 141 -7.53 -15.46 16.78
CA MET A 141 -8.21 -16.65 16.20
C MET A 141 -9.11 -17.31 17.26
N PRO A 142 -10.42 -17.01 17.28
CA PRO A 142 -11.36 -17.67 18.18
C PRO A 142 -11.75 -19.08 17.69
N PRO A 143 -11.94 -20.07 18.59
CA PRO A 143 -11.88 -19.98 20.06
C PRO A 143 -10.47 -19.70 20.59
N GLU A 144 -10.34 -19.04 21.75
CA GLU A 144 -9.05 -18.69 22.36
C GLU A 144 -8.27 -19.94 22.81
N VAL A 145 -7.58 -20.57 21.86
CA VAL A 145 -6.63 -21.69 22.07
C VAL A 145 -5.60 -21.63 20.94
N SER A 146 -4.57 -20.79 21.04
CA SER A 146 -3.58 -20.67 19.96
C SER A 146 -2.41 -21.63 20.12
N VAL A 147 -2.56 -22.83 19.56
CA VAL A 147 -1.48 -23.83 19.38
C VAL A 147 -0.74 -23.68 18.04
N VAL A 148 -1.17 -22.73 17.21
CA VAL A 148 -0.62 -22.43 15.88
C VAL A 148 0.12 -21.09 15.87
N PRO A 149 1.19 -20.95 15.07
CA PRO A 149 1.88 -19.69 14.93
C PRO A 149 0.98 -18.65 14.25
N GLN A 150 1.00 -17.41 14.76
CA GLN A 150 0.31 -16.29 14.12
C GLN A 150 1.13 -15.77 12.94
N PRO A 151 0.49 -15.24 11.86
CA PRO A 151 1.22 -14.64 10.75
C PRO A 151 2.09 -13.48 11.23
N THR A 152 3.32 -13.37 10.71
CA THR A 152 4.23 -12.24 10.95
C THR A 152 3.69 -10.93 10.36
N ALA A 153 4.28 -9.78 10.72
CA ALA A 153 3.87 -8.49 10.16
C ALA A 153 3.96 -8.44 8.62
N ALA A 154 5.01 -9.01 8.03
CA ALA A 154 5.17 -9.09 6.58
C ALA A 154 4.09 -9.97 5.92
N GLN A 155 3.79 -11.12 6.53
CA GLN A 155 2.72 -12.01 6.06
C GLN A 155 1.33 -11.38 6.17
N ARG A 156 1.06 -10.62 7.24
CA ARG A 156 -0.18 -9.85 7.38
C ARG A 156 -0.32 -8.79 6.29
N ALA A 157 0.78 -8.13 5.91
CA ALA A 157 0.77 -7.17 4.81
C ALA A 157 0.46 -7.83 3.45
N ILE A 158 1.00 -9.02 3.21
CA ILE A 158 0.67 -9.82 2.00
C ILE A 158 -0.84 -10.13 1.97
N ILE A 159 -1.39 -10.64 3.06
CA ILE A 159 -2.83 -10.96 3.16
C ILE A 159 -3.68 -9.69 2.96
N ALA A 160 -3.31 -8.57 3.59
CA ALA A 160 -4.06 -7.33 3.43
C ALA A 160 -4.11 -6.88 1.96
N ARG A 161 -2.96 -6.88 1.26
CA ARG A 161 -2.89 -6.50 -0.15
C ARG A 161 -3.63 -7.46 -1.06
N TRP A 162 -3.58 -8.77 -0.79
CA TRP A 162 -4.38 -9.76 -1.54
C TRP A 162 -5.87 -9.43 -1.45
N VAL A 163 -6.39 -9.18 -0.23
CA VAL A 163 -7.81 -8.84 -0.04
C VAL A 163 -8.17 -7.50 -0.68
N GLU A 164 -7.30 -6.49 -0.58
CA GLU A 164 -7.50 -5.17 -1.19
C GLU A 164 -7.48 -5.25 -2.73
N GLY A 165 -6.66 -6.11 -3.31
CA GLY A 165 -6.61 -6.38 -4.74
C GLY A 165 -7.68 -7.32 -5.27
N GLY A 166 -8.78 -7.53 -4.53
CA GLY A 166 -9.90 -8.37 -4.97
C GLY A 166 -9.73 -9.86 -4.70
N ALA A 167 -8.72 -10.25 -3.92
CA ALA A 167 -8.41 -11.60 -3.52
C ALA A 167 -8.19 -12.58 -4.70
N PRO A 168 -7.36 -12.25 -5.71
CA PRO A 168 -7.22 -13.06 -6.93
C PRO A 168 -6.78 -14.51 -6.66
N PHE A 169 -7.23 -15.41 -7.53
CA PHE A 169 -6.74 -16.79 -7.59
C PHE A 169 -5.37 -16.84 -8.27
N CYS A 170 -4.88 -18.02 -8.67
CA CYS A 170 -3.60 -18.13 -9.35
C CYS A 170 -3.64 -17.41 -10.71
N GLY A 171 -2.65 -16.56 -11.00
CA GLY A 171 -2.48 -15.92 -12.32
C GLY A 171 -3.47 -14.80 -12.66
N ASP A 172 -4.48 -14.53 -11.81
CA ASP A 172 -5.48 -13.49 -12.03
C ASP A 172 -5.00 -12.08 -11.62
N ALA A 173 -3.85 -11.98 -10.95
CA ALA A 173 -3.27 -10.72 -10.53
C ALA A 173 -2.83 -9.87 -11.74
N GLY A 174 -3.52 -8.76 -11.98
CA GLY A 174 -3.16 -7.77 -13.01
C GLY A 174 -4.22 -7.48 -14.07
N SER A 175 -5.40 -8.12 -14.00
CA SER A 175 -6.44 -7.95 -15.03
C SER A 175 -7.21 -6.62 -14.97
N ASP A 176 -7.17 -5.90 -13.84
CA ASP A 176 -8.05 -4.73 -13.59
C ASP A 176 -7.31 -3.39 -13.46
N ALA A 177 -5.98 -3.33 -13.68
CA ALA A 177 -5.17 -2.13 -13.43
C ALA A 177 -4.91 -1.27 -14.69
N SER A 178 -5.59 -1.49 -15.81
CA SER A 178 -5.29 -0.76 -17.06
C SER A 178 -6.51 -0.50 -17.94
N ASP A 179 -7.52 0.20 -17.42
CA ASP A 179 -8.44 0.97 -18.27
C ASP A 179 -8.41 2.45 -17.87
N GLY A 180 -7.20 3.03 -17.92
CA GLY A 180 -6.99 4.47 -18.04
C GLY A 180 -7.32 4.94 -19.46
N GLY A 181 -8.57 4.78 -19.90
CA GLY A 181 -9.07 5.26 -21.18
C GLY A 181 -9.75 6.61 -21.02
N THR A 182 -9.02 7.69 -21.25
CA THR A 182 -9.54 9.05 -21.40
C THR A 182 -10.74 9.07 -22.36
N ALA A 183 -11.93 9.41 -21.84
CA ALA A 183 -13.08 9.75 -22.67
C ALA A 183 -12.86 11.16 -23.25
N ASP A 184 -12.19 11.24 -24.39
CA ASP A 184 -12.14 12.49 -25.16
C ASP A 184 -13.47 12.68 -25.89
N GLY A 185 -14.12 13.79 -25.55
CA GLY A 185 -15.39 14.21 -26.12
C GLY A 185 -15.27 14.55 -27.60
N GLY A 186 -16.06 13.85 -28.42
CA GLY A 186 -16.37 14.22 -29.79
C GLY A 186 -17.81 14.68 -29.91
N ARG A 187 -18.06 15.97 -29.66
CA ARG A 187 -19.28 16.66 -30.08
C ARG A 187 -19.23 16.82 -31.59
N GLY A 188 -20.13 16.15 -32.31
CA GLY A 188 -20.31 16.27 -33.75
C GLY A 188 -21.79 16.45 -34.05
N ASP A 189 -22.18 17.71 -34.16
CA ASP A 189 -23.54 18.13 -34.46
C ASP A 189 -23.82 18.01 -35.97
N GLY A 190 -25.01 17.55 -36.33
CA GLY A 190 -25.72 18.04 -37.52
C GLY A 190 -25.81 17.11 -38.73
N GLY A 191 -27.02 17.06 -39.30
CA GLY A 191 -27.21 16.78 -40.72
C GLY A 191 -28.28 15.73 -40.99
N ALA A 192 -29.51 16.20 -41.21
CA ALA A 192 -30.52 15.47 -41.98
C ALA A 192 -30.00 15.12 -43.38
N ASP A 193 -30.57 14.12 -44.04
CA ASP A 193 -31.21 14.23 -45.36
C ASP A 193 -31.59 12.84 -45.92
N ALA A 194 -32.49 12.89 -46.90
CA ALA A 194 -33.45 11.86 -47.29
C ALA A 194 -32.99 10.86 -48.38
N GLY A 195 -33.65 9.69 -48.38
CA GLY A 195 -34.05 8.91 -49.57
C GLY A 195 -32.99 8.07 -50.29
N PRO A 196 -33.39 7.19 -51.24
CA PRO A 196 -34.73 7.01 -51.83
C PRO A 196 -35.56 5.84 -51.27
#